data_AF-A0A534GQK4-F1
#
_entry.id   AF-A0A534GQK4-F1
#
_cell.length_a   1.000
_cell.length_b   1.000
_cell.length_c   1.000
_cell.angle_alpha   90.00
_cell.angle_beta   90.00
_cell.angle_gamma   90.00
#
_symmetry.space_group_name_H-M   'P 1'
#
loop_
_entity.id
_entity.type
_entity.pdbx_description
1 polymer ?
#
loop_
_entity_poly.entity_id
_entity_poly.type
_entity_poly.pdbx_seq_one_letter_code
_entity_poly.pdbx_strand_id
1 'polypeptide(L)'
;MHAIRTQSYWRVQAIRELVAWPTSATANWSAGFLAGIFDAEGSFSHTLLRITNTDPEIIGWVCSCLRLFRFAFTVKYYSCEGRKPIDFVTITGGLREHLRFFHTVGPAISRKLDITGQRATSHSYLRVVSVERLETIRLYDVTTETGDYICDGIVTHNCFARPSHAYLGLSPGLDFETRLFYKADAAKVLEAELARPDYVCKPITVGANTDPYQPVERQMKVTRSILEVLARARHPVTVITKSAMVLRDLDLLAEMARQGLASVGISVTSLDNELKRTLEPRAASPQARLRALAALSAAEVPTGVLVAPVIPALNDHEMEAILQAAAHAGARWAGYVLLRLPYEIKDLFTEWLAEHYPERAAHVMSLICAMRGGREYDPRFGHRMRGNGPYALLLGNRFRIACRRLNLNAAARDPLNTALFRPPAPPGSQLRLEL
;
A
#
# COMPACT_ATOMS: atom_id res chain seq x y z
N MET A 1 -40.51 25.79 56.84
CA MET A 1 -40.42 25.74 55.36
C MET A 1 -39.98 27.12 54.88
N HIS A 2 -38.68 27.39 54.79
CA HIS A 2 -38.20 28.67 54.25
C HIS A 2 -36.93 28.44 53.43
N ALA A 3 -37.11 28.30 52.13
CA ALA A 3 -36.06 28.56 51.16
C ALA A 3 -36.64 29.48 50.09
N ILE A 4 -36.45 30.79 50.25
CA ILE A 4 -36.55 31.74 49.15
C ILE A 4 -35.16 32.37 49.04
N ARG A 5 -34.35 31.89 48.10
CA ARG A 5 -33.17 32.62 47.62
C ARG A 5 -33.59 33.38 46.37
N THR A 6 -33.99 34.64 46.54
CA THR A 6 -34.14 35.58 45.43
C THR A 6 -32.75 36.06 45.02
N GLN A 7 -32.22 35.52 43.91
CA GLN A 7 -31.05 36.14 43.28
C GLN A 7 -31.49 37.50 42.72
N SER A 8 -30.69 38.55 42.92
CA SER A 8 -31.01 39.89 42.41
C SER A 8 -31.12 39.86 40.88
N TYR A 9 -32.11 40.56 40.32
CA TYR A 9 -32.34 40.69 38.88
C TYR A 9 -31.05 40.97 38.10
N TRP A 10 -30.21 41.87 38.62
CA TRP A 10 -28.92 42.23 38.05
C TRP A 10 -27.91 41.07 37.97
N ARG A 11 -27.92 40.14 38.94
CA ARG A 11 -27.06 38.94 38.88
C ARG A 11 -27.54 37.96 37.82
N VAL A 12 -28.86 37.78 37.69
CA VAL A 12 -29.44 36.92 36.64
C VAL A 12 -29.17 37.54 35.26
N GLN A 13 -29.30 38.85 35.12
CA GLN A 13 -29.04 39.56 33.88
C GLN A 13 -27.55 39.53 33.50
N ALA A 14 -26.65 39.73 34.45
CA ALA A 14 -25.21 39.58 34.22
C ALA A 14 -24.85 38.16 33.76
N ILE A 15 -25.46 37.12 34.35
CA ILE A 15 -25.26 35.74 33.88
C ILE A 15 -25.82 35.56 32.47
N ARG A 16 -27.01 36.09 32.17
CA ARG A 16 -27.62 36.02 30.83
C ARG A 16 -26.75 36.68 29.76
N GLU A 17 -26.16 37.83 30.07
CA GLU A 17 -25.21 38.52 29.18
C GLU A 17 -23.91 37.72 29.02
N LEU A 18 -23.43 37.06 30.08
CA LEU A 18 -22.22 36.24 30.03
C LEU A 18 -22.39 34.93 29.23
N VAL A 19 -23.60 34.35 29.20
CA VAL A 19 -23.89 33.10 28.47
C VAL A 19 -24.54 33.33 27.11
N ALA A 20 -24.78 34.58 26.72
CA ALA A 20 -25.35 34.91 25.42
C ALA A 20 -24.37 34.58 24.29
N TRP A 21 -24.90 34.02 23.20
CA TRP A 21 -24.11 33.83 21.98
C TRP A 21 -23.67 35.19 21.41
N PRO A 22 -22.40 35.33 20.99
CA PRO A 22 -21.93 36.58 20.42
C PRO A 22 -22.54 36.80 19.03
N THR A 23 -22.86 38.04 18.69
CA THR A 23 -23.31 38.41 17.33
C THR A 23 -22.21 38.17 16.29
N SER A 24 -20.94 38.25 16.69
CA SER A 24 -19.78 37.88 15.86
C SER A 24 -18.70 37.24 16.73
N ALA A 25 -18.27 36.03 16.40
CA ALA A 25 -17.23 35.33 17.13
C ALA A 25 -15.82 35.81 16.73
N THR A 26 -15.03 36.22 17.72
CA THR A 26 -13.59 36.47 17.53
C THR A 26 -12.82 35.15 17.47
N ALA A 27 -11.58 35.16 16.99
CA ALA A 27 -10.72 33.97 17.01
C ALA A 27 -10.52 33.45 18.44
N ASN A 28 -10.28 34.32 19.42
CA ASN A 28 -10.07 33.93 20.81
C ASN A 28 -11.34 33.30 21.43
N TRP A 29 -12.51 33.90 21.17
CA TRP A 29 -13.78 33.33 21.63
C TRP A 29 -14.02 31.97 20.96
N SER A 30 -13.75 31.85 19.66
CA SER A 30 -13.93 30.61 18.89
C SER A 30 -13.04 29.48 19.41
N ALA A 31 -11.78 29.78 19.74
CA ALA A 31 -10.87 28.81 20.34
C ALA A 31 -11.35 28.39 21.74
N GLY A 32 -11.72 29.35 22.60
CA GLY A 32 -12.23 29.06 23.95
C GLY A 32 -13.53 28.26 23.93
N PHE A 33 -14.45 28.57 23.01
CA PHE A 33 -15.68 27.81 22.80
C PHE A 33 -15.40 26.37 22.36
N LEU A 34 -14.54 26.19 21.35
CA LEU A 34 -14.13 24.86 20.89
C LEU A 34 -13.43 24.05 21.98
N ALA A 35 -12.63 24.69 22.84
CA ALA A 35 -11.97 24.05 23.97
C ALA A 35 -13.00 23.55 24.99
N GLY A 36 -13.91 24.43 25.41
CA GLY A 36 -14.95 24.11 26.38
C GLY A 36 -15.88 22.99 25.90
N ILE A 37 -16.36 23.06 24.65
CA ILE A 37 -17.25 22.03 24.11
C ILE A 37 -16.52 20.70 23.88
N PHE A 38 -15.25 20.72 23.48
CA PHE A 38 -14.46 19.49 23.35
C PHE A 38 -14.18 18.85 24.72
N ASP A 39 -13.91 19.66 25.74
CA ASP A 39 -13.72 19.17 27.10
C ASP A 39 -15.02 18.62 27.70
N ALA A 40 -16.16 19.25 27.43
CA ALA A 40 -17.47 18.77 27.89
C ALA A 40 -17.92 17.51 27.14
N GLU A 41 -17.98 17.58 25.81
CA GLU A 41 -18.70 16.62 24.96
C GLU A 41 -17.86 16.07 23.79
N GLY A 42 -16.60 16.49 23.71
CA GLY A 42 -15.64 15.94 22.77
C GLY A 42 -15.01 14.64 23.25
N SER A 43 -14.57 13.84 22.30
CA SER A 43 -13.77 12.64 22.56
C SER A 43 -12.68 12.48 21.51
N PHE A 44 -11.53 11.97 21.94
CA PHE A 44 -10.44 11.55 21.08
C PHE A 44 -10.10 10.10 21.36
N SER A 45 -10.24 9.23 20.36
CA SER A 45 -9.93 7.80 20.50
C SER A 45 -9.49 7.22 19.16
N HIS A 46 -8.42 6.41 19.15
CA HIS A 46 -8.01 5.60 17.99
C HIS A 46 -8.03 6.36 16.65
N THR A 47 -7.48 7.59 16.63
CA THR A 47 -7.43 8.52 15.47
C THR A 47 -8.72 9.30 15.14
N LEU A 48 -9.78 9.20 15.93
CA LEU A 48 -11.02 9.96 15.72
C LEU A 48 -11.16 11.09 16.75
N LEU A 49 -11.09 12.34 16.29
CA LEU A 49 -11.44 13.52 17.08
C LEU A 49 -12.86 13.95 16.72
N ARG A 50 -13.78 13.83 17.68
CA ARG A 50 -15.19 14.18 17.47
C ARG A 50 -15.76 15.02 18.60
N ILE A 51 -16.77 15.82 18.27
CA ILE A 51 -17.63 16.56 19.19
C ILE A 51 -19.06 16.13 18.89
N THR A 52 -19.81 15.75 19.92
CA THR A 52 -21.19 15.28 19.79
C THR A 52 -22.10 16.19 20.57
N ASN A 53 -23.22 16.62 20.00
CA ASN A 53 -24.25 17.38 20.71
C ASN A 53 -25.63 17.14 20.09
N THR A 54 -26.69 17.37 20.85
CA THR A 54 -28.09 17.27 20.40
C THR A 54 -28.69 18.61 19.97
N ASP A 55 -28.02 19.72 20.30
CA ASP A 55 -28.44 21.08 20.03
C ASP A 55 -27.87 21.57 18.69
N PRO A 56 -28.74 21.88 17.70
CA PRO A 56 -28.29 22.32 16.38
C PRO A 56 -27.59 23.69 16.41
N GLU A 57 -27.89 24.55 17.39
CA GLU A 57 -27.22 25.85 17.53
C GLU A 57 -25.75 25.66 17.95
N ILE A 58 -25.49 24.77 18.92
CA ILE A 58 -24.13 24.41 19.33
C ILE A 58 -23.36 23.79 18.17
N ILE A 59 -23.96 22.87 17.42
CA ILE A 59 -23.35 22.25 16.24
C ILE A 59 -23.04 23.29 15.16
N GLY A 60 -23.94 24.25 14.94
CA GLY A 60 -23.75 25.38 14.03
C GLY A 60 -22.53 26.22 14.41
N TRP A 61 -22.38 26.53 15.70
CA TRP A 61 -21.21 27.24 16.23
C TRP A 61 -19.92 26.43 16.11
N VAL A 62 -19.94 25.14 16.46
CA VAL A 62 -18.78 24.24 16.30
C VAL A 62 -18.30 24.25 14.85
N CYS A 63 -19.21 24.07 13.89
CA CYS A 63 -18.89 24.08 12.47
C CYS A 63 -18.33 25.44 12.02
N SER A 64 -18.91 26.54 12.47
CA SER A 64 -18.46 27.90 12.10
C SER A 64 -17.06 28.19 12.64
N CYS A 65 -16.79 27.85 13.90
CA CYS A 65 -15.48 28.00 14.52
C CYS A 65 -14.42 27.11 13.85
N LEU A 66 -14.75 25.86 13.50
CA LEU A 66 -13.83 24.98 12.78
C LEU A 66 -13.48 25.53 11.38
N ARG A 67 -14.45 26.12 10.66
CA ARG A 67 -14.20 26.77 9.37
C ARG A 67 -13.31 28.00 9.51
N LEU A 68 -13.49 28.81 10.56
CA LEU A 68 -12.64 29.97 10.84
C LEU A 68 -11.15 29.57 10.93
N PHE A 69 -10.86 28.46 11.62
CA PHE A 69 -9.50 27.92 11.75
C PHE A 69 -9.08 26.98 10.60
N ARG A 70 -9.89 26.88 9.54
CA ARG A 70 -9.62 26.06 8.35
C ARG A 70 -9.42 24.57 8.64
N PHE A 71 -10.09 24.04 9.67
CA PHE A 71 -10.15 22.59 9.87
C PHE A 71 -11.07 21.93 8.86
N ALA A 72 -10.63 20.80 8.32
CA ALA A 72 -11.49 19.93 7.53
C ALA A 72 -12.30 19.03 8.48
N PHE A 73 -13.61 18.99 8.34
CA PHE A 73 -14.48 18.17 9.18
C PHE A 73 -15.67 17.60 8.40
N THR A 74 -16.29 16.58 8.97
CA THR A 74 -17.55 16.01 8.49
C THR A 74 -18.61 16.11 9.59
N VAL A 75 -19.87 16.25 9.21
CA VAL A 75 -21.02 16.23 10.12
C VAL A 75 -21.87 15.03 9.76
N LYS A 76 -22.18 14.18 10.74
CA LYS A 76 -23.10 13.04 10.57
C LYS A 76 -24.27 13.17 11.53
N TYR A 77 -25.48 13.02 11.00
CA TYR A 77 -26.72 13.01 11.76
C TYR A 77 -27.13 11.56 12.05
N TYR A 78 -27.44 11.26 13.32
CA TYR A 78 -28.02 9.97 13.71
C TYR A 78 -29.35 10.18 14.42
N SER A 79 -30.42 9.60 13.86
CA SER A 79 -31.72 9.44 14.53
C SER A 79 -32.00 7.97 14.78
N CYS A 80 -32.42 7.62 15.99
CA CYS A 80 -32.84 6.28 16.37
C CYS A 80 -34.23 6.37 16.98
N GLU A 81 -35.15 5.46 16.64
CA GLU A 81 -36.52 5.47 17.19
C GLU A 81 -36.49 5.46 18.72
N GLY A 82 -37.19 6.43 19.33
CA GLY A 82 -37.27 6.57 20.79
C GLY A 82 -36.11 7.33 21.46
N ARG A 83 -35.14 7.88 20.71
CA ARG A 83 -34.07 8.73 21.27
C ARG A 83 -33.99 10.09 20.56
N LYS A 84 -33.54 11.12 21.28
CA LYS A 84 -33.25 12.42 20.68
C LYS A 84 -32.11 12.26 19.65
N PRO A 85 -32.21 12.91 18.48
CA PRO A 85 -31.17 12.86 17.46
C PRO A 85 -29.87 13.48 17.97
N ILE A 86 -28.73 12.91 17.54
CA ILE A 86 -27.38 13.36 17.93
C ILE A 86 -26.59 13.65 16.67
N ASP A 87 -25.96 14.82 16.62
CA ASP A 87 -25.02 15.19 15.57
C ASP A 87 -23.59 14.93 15.99
N PHE A 88 -22.79 14.45 15.04
CA PHE A 88 -21.37 14.14 15.22
C PHE A 88 -20.54 15.02 14.30
N VAL A 89 -19.79 15.95 14.88
CA VAL A 89 -18.77 16.71 14.14
C VAL A 89 -17.44 16.00 14.31
N THR A 90 -16.87 15.51 13.21
CA THR A 90 -15.60 14.77 13.21
C THR A 90 -14.55 15.56 12.45
N ILE A 91 -13.43 15.88 13.11
CA ILE A 91 -12.28 16.51 12.46
C ILE A 91 -11.51 15.46 11.66
N THR A 92 -11.14 15.81 10.43
CA THR A 92 -10.45 14.92 9.49
C THR A 92 -9.02 15.40 9.25
N GLY A 93 -8.17 14.53 8.70
CA GLY A 93 -6.77 14.87 8.37
C GLY A 93 -5.71 14.26 9.30
N GLY A 94 -6.12 13.42 10.25
CA GLY A 94 -5.22 12.56 11.04
C GLY A 94 -4.39 13.33 12.08
N LEU A 95 -3.33 12.68 12.58
CA LEU A 95 -2.54 13.17 13.73
C LEU A 95 -2.07 14.62 13.59
N ARG A 96 -1.68 15.06 12.38
CA ARG A 96 -1.26 16.45 12.13
C ARG A 96 -2.38 17.44 12.45
N GLU A 97 -3.58 17.19 11.95
CA GLU A 97 -4.73 18.08 12.17
C GLU A 97 -5.21 18.00 13.62
N HIS A 98 -5.10 16.83 14.27
CA HIS A 98 -5.39 16.70 15.70
C HIS A 98 -4.41 17.52 16.56
N LEU A 99 -3.11 17.44 16.28
CA LEU A 99 -2.10 18.26 16.98
C LEU A 99 -2.32 19.75 16.72
N ARG A 100 -2.67 20.14 15.49
CA ARG A 100 -3.03 21.52 15.18
C ARG A 100 -4.27 21.94 15.98
N PHE A 101 -5.29 21.10 16.05
CA PHE A 101 -6.47 21.37 16.87
C PHE A 101 -6.10 21.56 18.34
N PHE A 102 -5.34 20.66 18.95
CA PHE A 102 -4.94 20.78 20.35
C PHE A 102 -4.13 22.05 20.63
N HIS A 103 -3.28 22.47 19.70
CA HIS A 103 -2.47 23.68 19.87
C HIS A 103 -3.24 24.97 19.59
N THR A 104 -4.15 24.97 18.60
CA THR A 104 -4.95 26.15 18.23
C THR A 104 -6.11 26.38 19.20
N VAL A 105 -6.75 25.31 19.66
CA VAL A 105 -7.94 25.37 20.52
C VAL A 105 -7.55 25.36 22.00
N GLY A 106 -6.51 24.62 22.38
CA GLY A 106 -6.04 24.52 23.77
C GLY A 106 -7.06 23.91 24.75
N PRO A 107 -7.62 22.69 24.52
CA PRO A 107 -8.47 22.05 25.51
C PRO A 107 -7.72 21.76 26.82
N ALA A 108 -8.41 21.85 27.95
CA ALA A 108 -7.81 21.73 29.28
C ALA A 108 -7.71 20.28 29.77
N ILE A 109 -8.57 19.37 29.30
CA ILE A 109 -8.58 17.97 29.77
C ILE A 109 -7.47 17.18 29.05
N SER A 110 -6.28 17.18 29.62
CA SER A 110 -5.07 16.54 29.07
C SER A 110 -5.23 15.04 28.75
N ARG A 111 -6.00 14.29 29.54
CA ARG A 111 -6.29 12.87 29.26
C ARG A 111 -7.03 12.62 27.93
N LYS A 112 -7.71 13.63 27.38
CA LYS A 112 -8.36 13.56 26.06
C LYS A 112 -7.40 13.91 24.91
N LEU A 113 -6.15 14.26 25.22
CA LEU A 113 -5.14 14.69 24.25
C LEU A 113 -4.07 13.62 24.01
N ASP A 114 -4.30 12.39 24.51
CA ASP A 114 -3.33 11.30 24.38
C ASP A 114 -3.21 10.85 22.92
N ILE A 115 -1.99 10.96 22.39
CA ILE A 115 -1.62 10.58 21.02
C ILE A 115 -0.80 9.27 20.99
N THR A 116 -0.64 8.60 22.13
CA THR A 116 0.12 7.35 22.23
C THR A 116 -0.44 6.30 21.26
N GLY A 117 0.45 5.61 20.54
CA GLY A 117 0.08 4.65 19.50
C GLY A 117 -0.33 5.27 18.15
N GLN A 118 -0.37 6.60 18.00
CA GLN A 118 -0.66 7.21 16.71
C GLN A 118 0.58 7.34 15.83
N ARG A 119 0.43 6.91 14.58
CA ARG A 119 1.49 7.01 13.58
C ARG A 119 1.71 8.46 13.15
N ALA A 120 2.86 9.00 13.50
CA ALA A 120 3.38 10.24 12.91
C ALA A 120 3.70 10.00 11.43
N THR A 121 2.85 10.52 10.55
CA THR A 121 3.10 10.46 9.10
C THR A 121 3.86 11.71 8.66
N SER A 122 5.09 11.51 8.20
CA SER A 122 5.86 12.58 7.58
C SER A 122 5.55 12.67 6.09
N HIS A 123 5.48 13.90 5.57
CA HIS A 123 5.43 14.19 4.13
C HIS A 123 6.84 14.33 3.53
N SER A 124 7.90 14.22 4.34
CA SER A 124 9.26 14.18 3.81
C SER A 124 9.45 12.93 2.97
N TYR A 125 9.90 13.12 1.72
CA TYR A 125 10.31 12.02 0.86
C TYR A 125 11.42 11.23 1.57
N LEU A 126 11.34 9.89 1.52
CA LEU A 126 12.45 9.03 1.90
C LEU A 126 13.67 9.45 1.07
N ARG A 127 14.64 10.07 1.73
CA ARG A 127 15.90 10.51 1.13
C ARG A 127 16.95 9.46 1.47
N VAL A 128 17.75 9.09 0.47
CA VAL A 128 18.97 8.32 0.71
C VAL A 128 19.90 9.20 1.56
N VAL A 129 20.16 8.76 2.80
CA VAL A 129 20.97 9.52 3.77
C VAL A 129 22.45 9.24 3.56
N SER A 130 22.81 8.00 3.26
CA SER A 130 24.15 7.57 2.89
C SER A 130 24.08 6.49 1.81
N VAL A 131 25.15 6.38 1.02
CA VAL A 131 25.40 5.26 0.12
C VAL A 131 26.77 4.74 0.48
N GLU A 132 26.84 3.50 0.93
CA GLU A 132 28.09 2.84 1.28
C GLU A 132 28.38 1.78 0.21
N ARG A 133 29.59 1.84 -0.37
CA ARG A 133 30.04 0.76 -1.25
C ARG A 133 30.49 -0.40 -0.37
N LEU A 134 29.78 -1.51 -0.50
CA LEU A 134 30.17 -2.76 0.16
C LEU A 134 31.26 -3.45 -0.67
N GLU A 135 32.11 -4.24 0.01
CA GLU A 135 33.01 -5.18 -0.66
C GLU A 135 32.21 -6.22 -1.44
N THR A 136 32.89 -7.05 -2.26
CA THR A 136 32.23 -8.16 -2.94
C THR A 136 31.69 -9.16 -1.92
N ILE A 137 30.38 -9.11 -1.67
CA ILE A 137 29.70 -10.05 -0.78
C ILE A 137 29.21 -11.24 -1.60
N ARG A 138 29.54 -12.46 -1.15
CA ARG A 138 28.96 -13.69 -1.69
C ARG A 138 27.48 -13.74 -1.28
N LEU A 139 26.59 -13.52 -2.24
CA LEU A 139 25.15 -13.64 -2.03
C LEU A 139 24.75 -15.10 -2.27
N TYR A 140 24.19 -15.75 -1.26
CA TYR A 140 23.66 -17.09 -1.42
C TYR A 140 22.30 -16.99 -2.11
N ASP A 141 22.26 -17.42 -3.36
CA ASP A 141 21.02 -17.63 -4.07
C ASP A 141 20.36 -18.88 -3.50
N VAL A 142 19.25 -18.72 -2.76
CA VAL A 142 18.42 -19.86 -2.38
C VAL A 142 17.54 -20.17 -3.58
N THR A 143 18.16 -20.80 -4.57
CA THR A 143 17.50 -21.27 -5.78
C THR A 143 16.53 -22.37 -5.36
N THR A 144 15.24 -22.06 -5.25
CA THR A 144 14.22 -23.10 -5.40
C THR A 144 14.22 -23.54 -6.86
N GLU A 145 13.68 -24.72 -7.21
CA GLU A 145 13.64 -25.29 -8.58
C GLU A 145 13.11 -24.33 -9.69
N THR A 146 12.65 -23.14 -9.31
CA THR A 146 12.18 -22.02 -10.12
C THR A 146 13.26 -21.10 -10.69
N GLY A 147 14.51 -21.15 -10.22
CA GLY A 147 15.59 -20.28 -10.75
C GLY A 147 15.40 -18.79 -10.46
N ASP A 148 14.84 -18.45 -9.29
CA ASP A 148 14.56 -17.05 -8.91
C ASP A 148 15.83 -16.32 -8.45
N TYR A 149 16.00 -15.07 -8.87
CA TYR A 149 17.13 -14.21 -8.47
C TYR A 149 16.73 -13.15 -7.43
N ILE A 150 17.59 -12.95 -6.42
CA ILE A 150 17.35 -12.05 -5.29
C ILE A 150 17.94 -10.65 -5.57
N CYS A 151 17.07 -9.65 -5.55
CA CYS A 151 17.37 -8.25 -5.21
C CYS A 151 16.47 -7.86 -4.03
N ASP A 152 16.65 -6.67 -3.45
CA ASP A 152 15.99 -6.28 -2.20
C ASP A 152 15.22 -4.93 -2.28
N GLY A 153 13.97 -4.87 -1.75
CA GLY A 153 13.09 -3.70 -1.43
C GLY A 153 11.71 -3.47 -2.15
N ILE A 154 11.09 -2.26 -2.05
CA ILE A 154 9.61 -1.93 -1.92
C ILE A 154 8.77 -3.13 -1.55
N VAL A 155 8.29 -3.05 -0.33
CA VAL A 155 7.86 -4.24 0.34
C VAL A 155 6.63 -3.97 1.17
N THR A 156 5.71 -4.91 1.09
CA THR A 156 4.55 -4.97 1.97
C THR A 156 5.03 -5.32 3.37
N HIS A 157 4.38 -4.82 4.42
CA HIS A 157 4.76 -5.15 5.81
C HIS A 157 4.96 -6.67 6.01
N ASN A 158 4.20 -7.50 5.27
CA ASN A 158 4.20 -8.95 5.39
C ASN A 158 4.76 -9.66 4.14
N CYS A 159 5.81 -9.11 3.52
CA CYS A 159 6.37 -9.73 2.31
C CYS A 159 7.19 -10.97 2.63
N PHE A 160 6.99 -12.03 1.84
CA PHE A 160 7.75 -13.27 1.97
C PHE A 160 9.26 -13.11 1.75
N ALA A 161 9.73 -11.97 1.22
CA ALA A 161 11.14 -11.68 0.97
C ALA A 161 11.91 -11.16 2.19
N ARG A 162 11.26 -10.82 3.33
CA ARG A 162 12.00 -10.33 4.52
C ARG A 162 13.10 -11.26 5.04
N PRO A 163 12.92 -12.59 5.02
CA PRO A 163 13.98 -13.52 5.41
C PRO A 163 15.27 -13.36 4.59
N SER A 164 15.25 -12.71 3.42
CA SER A 164 16.46 -12.43 2.63
C SER A 164 17.48 -11.57 3.39
N HIS A 165 17.06 -10.64 4.24
CA HIS A 165 17.98 -9.84 5.08
C HIS A 165 18.58 -10.62 6.24
N ALA A 166 17.87 -11.62 6.76
CA ALA A 166 18.39 -12.46 7.83
C ALA A 166 19.66 -13.21 7.38
N TYR A 167 19.74 -13.60 6.10
CA TYR A 167 20.96 -14.19 5.51
C TYR A 167 22.15 -13.22 5.42
N LEU A 168 21.90 -11.91 5.49
CA LEU A 168 22.93 -10.86 5.48
C LEU A 168 23.29 -10.38 6.89
N GLY A 169 22.79 -11.06 7.94
CA GLY A 169 22.99 -10.66 9.33
C GLY A 169 22.20 -9.40 9.73
N LEU A 170 21.18 -9.04 8.96
CA LEU A 170 20.33 -7.87 9.21
C LEU A 170 18.95 -8.26 9.72
N SER A 171 18.30 -7.35 10.44
CA SER A 171 16.95 -7.60 10.95
C SER A 171 15.92 -7.71 9.81
N PRO A 172 15.10 -8.79 9.75
CA PRO A 172 13.99 -8.88 8.80
C PRO A 172 12.88 -7.86 9.09
N GLY A 173 12.94 -7.15 10.23
CA GLY A 173 12.03 -6.07 10.61
C GLY A 173 12.51 -4.69 10.14
N LEU A 174 13.29 -4.00 10.98
CA LEU A 174 13.65 -2.60 10.78
C LEU A 174 14.69 -2.39 9.66
N ASP A 175 15.76 -3.17 9.64
CA ASP A 175 16.81 -3.05 8.61
C ASP A 175 16.24 -3.35 7.23
N PHE A 176 15.35 -4.33 7.13
CA PHE A 176 14.62 -4.63 5.91
C PHE A 176 13.86 -3.42 5.32
N GLU A 177 13.35 -2.53 6.18
CA GLU A 177 12.60 -1.36 5.76
C GLU A 177 13.45 -0.11 5.52
N THR A 178 14.71 -0.13 5.97
CA THR A 178 15.57 1.06 6.06
C THR A 178 16.90 0.92 5.32
N ARG A 179 17.37 -0.31 5.09
CA ARG A 179 18.60 -0.65 4.37
C ARG A 179 18.26 -1.41 3.11
N LEU A 180 18.61 -0.82 1.96
CA LEU A 180 18.37 -1.38 0.65
C LEU A 180 19.70 -1.79 0.02
N PHE A 181 19.72 -2.98 -0.58
CA PHE A 181 20.84 -3.44 -1.39
C PHE A 181 20.52 -3.30 -2.88
N TYR A 182 21.48 -2.78 -3.64
CA TYR A 182 21.39 -2.74 -5.09
C TYR A 182 22.68 -3.24 -5.71
N LYS A 183 22.58 -3.68 -6.96
CA LYS A 183 23.69 -4.24 -7.72
C LYS A 183 24.14 -3.19 -8.73
N ALA A 184 25.17 -2.42 -8.37
CA ALA A 184 25.66 -1.30 -9.18
C ALA A 184 26.03 -1.72 -10.61
N ASP A 185 26.66 -2.88 -10.76
CA ASP A 185 27.12 -3.40 -12.06
C ASP A 185 26.16 -4.42 -12.70
N ALA A 186 24.88 -4.43 -12.32
CA ALA A 186 23.92 -5.45 -12.75
C ALA A 186 23.82 -5.60 -14.27
N ALA A 187 23.77 -4.49 -15.01
CA ALA A 187 23.72 -4.49 -16.47
C ALA A 187 24.97 -5.11 -17.10
N LYS A 188 26.16 -4.79 -16.57
CA LYS A 188 27.43 -5.34 -17.05
C LYS A 188 27.53 -6.85 -16.82
N VAL A 189 27.12 -7.31 -15.64
CA VAL A 189 27.10 -8.75 -15.30
C VAL A 189 26.09 -9.49 -16.18
N LEU A 190 24.90 -8.91 -16.37
CA LEU A 190 23.87 -9.47 -17.23
C LEU A 190 24.37 -9.57 -18.69
N GLU A 191 24.98 -8.52 -19.22
CA GLU A 191 25.49 -8.51 -20.59
C GLU A 191 26.56 -9.58 -20.81
N ALA A 192 27.47 -9.77 -19.84
CA ALA A 192 28.47 -10.83 -19.87
C ALA A 192 27.84 -12.24 -19.83
N GLU A 193 26.79 -12.44 -19.03
CA GLU A 193 26.08 -13.71 -18.92
C GLU A 193 25.33 -14.05 -20.23
N LEU A 194 24.64 -13.08 -20.81
CA LEU A 194 23.92 -13.24 -22.09
C LEU A 194 24.87 -13.48 -23.27
N ALA A 195 26.14 -13.05 -23.18
CA ALA A 195 27.14 -13.25 -24.22
C ALA A 195 27.80 -14.63 -24.19
N ARG A 196 27.49 -15.48 -23.20
CA ARG A 196 28.08 -16.82 -23.10
C ARG A 196 27.66 -17.70 -24.29
N PRO A 197 28.57 -18.46 -24.91
CA PRO A 197 28.25 -19.32 -26.05
C PRO A 197 27.20 -20.40 -25.76
N ASP A 198 27.09 -20.82 -24.50
CA ASP A 198 26.14 -21.84 -24.02
C ASP A 198 24.84 -21.25 -23.47
N TYR A 199 24.64 -19.93 -23.56
CA TYR A 199 23.45 -19.28 -23.02
C TYR A 199 22.18 -19.68 -23.80
N VAL A 200 21.17 -20.16 -23.07
CA VAL A 200 19.85 -20.50 -23.63
C VAL A 200 18.84 -19.45 -23.19
N CYS A 201 18.34 -18.67 -24.15
CA CYS A 201 17.34 -17.64 -23.89
C CYS A 201 16.06 -18.22 -23.31
N LYS A 202 15.69 -17.74 -22.11
CA LYS A 202 14.43 -18.05 -21.42
C LYS A 202 13.88 -16.77 -20.80
N PRO A 203 12.56 -16.53 -20.79
CA PRO A 203 11.99 -15.30 -20.24
C PRO A 203 12.47 -15.01 -18.82
N ILE A 204 12.98 -13.80 -18.60
CA ILE A 204 13.39 -13.32 -17.28
C ILE A 204 12.21 -12.61 -16.63
N THR A 205 11.98 -12.86 -15.34
CA THR A 205 11.04 -12.05 -14.54
C THR A 205 11.80 -11.11 -13.62
N VAL A 206 11.64 -9.81 -13.84
CA VAL A 206 12.13 -8.76 -12.96
C VAL A 206 11.03 -8.42 -11.97
N GLY A 207 11.35 -8.40 -10.67
CA GLY A 207 10.37 -8.10 -9.63
C GLY A 207 9.72 -9.31 -8.96
N ALA A 208 10.30 -10.50 -9.12
CA ALA A 208 9.78 -11.75 -8.53
C ALA A 208 9.93 -11.80 -7.01
N ASN A 209 11.06 -11.35 -6.46
CA ASN A 209 11.31 -11.33 -5.02
C ASN A 209 10.99 -9.97 -4.38
N THR A 210 11.51 -8.90 -4.99
CA THR A 210 11.37 -7.52 -4.50
C THR A 210 11.05 -6.57 -5.63
N ASP A 211 10.41 -5.45 -5.31
CA ASP A 211 9.98 -4.53 -6.35
C ASP A 211 11.20 -3.90 -7.05
N PRO A 212 11.21 -3.82 -8.38
CA PRO A 212 12.32 -3.23 -9.12
C PRO A 212 12.25 -1.70 -9.17
N TYR A 213 11.16 -1.08 -8.70
CA TYR A 213 10.88 0.36 -8.84
C TYR A 213 10.75 1.09 -7.50
N GLN A 214 11.75 0.85 -6.66
CA GLN A 214 11.81 1.41 -5.31
C GLN A 214 12.09 2.90 -5.29
N PRO A 215 11.87 3.62 -4.18
CA PRO A 215 12.15 5.06 -4.15
C PRO A 215 13.58 5.39 -4.61
N VAL A 216 14.55 4.56 -4.25
CA VAL A 216 15.97 4.71 -4.65
C VAL A 216 16.20 4.50 -6.16
N GLU A 217 15.35 3.72 -6.83
CA GLU A 217 15.45 3.45 -8.28
C GLU A 217 15.27 4.72 -9.11
N ARG A 218 14.64 5.78 -8.57
CA ARG A 218 14.55 7.09 -9.22
C ARG A 218 15.93 7.65 -9.58
N GLN A 219 16.92 7.38 -8.72
CA GLN A 219 18.30 7.86 -8.89
C GLN A 219 19.18 6.78 -9.51
N MET A 220 19.08 5.54 -9.01
CA MET A 220 20.02 4.47 -9.37
C MET A 220 19.82 3.92 -10.77
N LYS A 221 18.58 3.93 -11.29
CA LYS A 221 18.25 3.46 -12.65
C LYS A 221 18.78 2.05 -12.97
N VAL A 222 18.86 1.16 -11.98
CA VAL A 222 19.38 -0.20 -12.14
C VAL A 222 18.43 -1.04 -12.96
N THR A 223 17.13 -0.89 -12.73
CA THR A 223 16.10 -1.59 -13.52
C THR A 223 16.13 -1.10 -14.95
N ARG A 224 16.30 0.21 -15.17
CA ARG A 224 16.41 0.76 -16.52
C ARG A 224 17.63 0.20 -17.25
N SER A 225 18.80 0.17 -16.62
CA SER A 225 20.03 -0.35 -17.26
C SER A 225 19.92 -1.84 -17.60
N ILE A 226 19.23 -2.63 -16.77
CA ILE A 226 18.88 -4.01 -17.09
C ILE A 226 17.95 -4.08 -18.33
N LEU A 227 16.89 -3.28 -18.36
CA LEU A 227 15.96 -3.23 -19.50
C LEU A 227 16.65 -2.80 -20.79
N GLU A 228 17.62 -1.89 -20.73
CA GLU A 228 18.42 -1.47 -21.90
C GLU A 228 19.26 -2.63 -22.46
N VAL A 229 19.90 -3.43 -21.59
CA VAL A 229 20.63 -4.64 -22.02
C VAL A 229 19.69 -5.65 -22.65
N LEU A 230 18.55 -5.93 -22.00
CA LEU A 230 17.56 -6.88 -22.51
C LEU A 230 16.95 -6.42 -23.85
N ALA A 231 16.68 -5.12 -24.01
CA ALA A 231 16.20 -4.55 -25.26
C ALA A 231 17.23 -4.72 -26.39
N ARG A 232 18.51 -4.40 -26.15
CA ARG A 232 19.59 -4.60 -27.14
C ARG A 232 19.76 -6.08 -27.51
N ALA A 233 19.72 -6.96 -26.53
CA ALA A 233 19.82 -8.41 -26.72
C ALA A 233 18.54 -9.05 -27.25
N ARG A 234 17.45 -8.27 -27.44
CA ARG A 234 16.11 -8.75 -27.79
C ARG A 234 15.66 -9.91 -26.91
N HIS A 235 15.95 -9.79 -25.62
CA HIS A 235 15.71 -10.82 -24.63
C HIS A 235 14.35 -10.60 -23.95
N PRO A 236 13.49 -11.63 -23.86
CA PRO A 236 12.16 -11.50 -23.27
C PRO A 236 12.19 -11.24 -21.76
N VAL A 237 11.30 -10.35 -21.31
CA VAL A 237 11.19 -9.92 -19.92
C VAL A 237 9.74 -9.74 -19.47
N THR A 238 9.42 -10.22 -18.27
CA THR A 238 8.23 -9.80 -17.52
C THR A 238 8.66 -8.92 -16.36
N VAL A 239 8.01 -7.77 -16.19
CA VAL A 239 8.20 -6.89 -15.02
C VAL A 239 7.01 -7.04 -14.08
N ILE A 240 7.24 -7.30 -12.80
CA ILE A 240 6.21 -7.31 -11.75
C ILE A 240 6.48 -6.16 -10.77
N THR A 241 5.49 -5.31 -10.50
CA THR A 241 5.67 -4.16 -9.59
C THR A 241 4.38 -3.70 -8.93
N LYS A 242 4.51 -2.97 -7.81
CA LYS A 242 3.48 -2.19 -7.10
C LYS A 242 3.64 -0.69 -7.32
N SER A 243 4.58 -0.28 -8.16
CA SER A 243 4.99 1.12 -8.37
C SER A 243 4.53 1.65 -9.72
N ALA A 244 4.02 2.89 -9.72
CA ALA A 244 3.73 3.60 -10.98
C ALA A 244 5.00 4.09 -11.71
N MET A 245 6.18 3.96 -11.09
CA MET A 245 7.46 4.40 -11.69
C MET A 245 7.86 3.55 -12.90
N VAL A 246 7.25 2.37 -13.11
CA VAL A 246 7.41 1.59 -14.34
C VAL A 246 7.15 2.40 -15.61
N LEU A 247 6.31 3.44 -15.54
CA LEU A 247 6.04 4.34 -16.66
C LEU A 247 7.27 5.16 -17.10
N ARG A 248 8.30 5.28 -16.26
CA ARG A 248 9.58 5.91 -16.66
C ARG A 248 10.25 5.13 -17.79
N ASP A 249 10.11 3.81 -17.79
CA ASP A 249 10.77 2.91 -18.74
C ASP A 249 9.78 2.41 -19.81
N LEU A 250 8.67 3.15 -20.01
CA LEU A 250 7.64 2.85 -20.99
C LEU A 250 8.19 2.86 -22.42
N ASP A 251 9.17 3.71 -22.71
CA ASP A 251 9.85 3.80 -24.00
C ASP A 251 10.50 2.47 -24.40
N LEU A 252 11.21 1.83 -23.47
CA LEU A 252 11.83 0.53 -23.68
C LEU A 252 10.78 -0.60 -23.71
N LEU A 253 9.85 -0.58 -22.76
CA LEU A 253 8.85 -1.63 -22.60
C LEU A 253 7.88 -1.69 -23.79
N ALA A 254 7.50 -0.54 -24.36
CA ALA A 254 6.64 -0.47 -25.54
C ALA A 254 7.34 -1.04 -26.78
N GLU A 255 8.61 -0.67 -27.02
CA GLU A 255 9.36 -1.19 -28.16
C GLU A 255 9.58 -2.71 -28.05
N MET A 256 9.96 -3.20 -26.87
CA MET A 256 10.08 -4.63 -26.60
C MET A 256 8.73 -5.35 -26.76
N ALA A 257 7.63 -4.74 -26.31
CA ALA A 257 6.29 -5.32 -26.43
C ALA A 257 5.85 -5.50 -27.88
N ARG A 258 6.17 -4.57 -28.79
CA ARG A 258 5.89 -4.70 -30.24
C ARG A 258 6.52 -5.94 -30.86
N GLN A 259 7.63 -6.41 -30.29
CA GLN A 259 8.36 -7.61 -30.70
C GLN A 259 7.94 -8.87 -29.93
N GLY A 260 6.94 -8.76 -29.05
CA GLY A 260 6.51 -9.87 -28.18
C GLY A 260 7.51 -10.19 -27.05
N LEU A 261 8.39 -9.25 -26.70
CA LEU A 261 9.46 -9.46 -25.72
C LEU A 261 9.09 -9.00 -24.31
N ALA A 262 8.14 -8.07 -24.14
CA ALA A 262 7.83 -7.50 -22.83
C ALA A 262 6.39 -7.75 -22.38
N SER A 263 6.22 -8.00 -21.08
CA SER A 263 4.93 -7.91 -20.37
C SER A 263 5.09 -7.28 -18.99
N VAL A 264 4.06 -6.59 -18.51
CA VAL A 264 4.07 -5.94 -17.19
C VAL A 264 2.90 -6.41 -16.33
N GLY A 265 3.20 -6.90 -15.12
CA GLY A 265 2.24 -7.23 -14.08
C GLY A 265 2.21 -6.17 -12.98
N ILE A 266 1.03 -5.60 -12.73
CA ILE A 266 0.84 -4.66 -11.62
C ILE A 266 0.14 -5.37 -10.46
N SER A 267 0.78 -5.40 -9.29
CA SER A 267 0.20 -5.99 -8.09
C SER A 267 -0.76 -5.02 -7.40
N VAL A 268 -2.03 -5.40 -7.29
CA VAL A 268 -3.09 -4.65 -6.62
C VAL A 268 -3.62 -5.51 -5.48
N THR A 269 -3.26 -5.13 -4.25
CA THR A 269 -3.60 -5.87 -3.04
C THR A 269 -5.01 -5.55 -2.55
N SER A 270 -5.43 -4.30 -2.66
CA SER A 270 -6.72 -3.78 -2.21
C SER A 270 -7.04 -2.52 -2.99
N LEU A 271 -8.33 -2.20 -3.17
CA LEU A 271 -8.78 -0.90 -3.68
C LEU A 271 -9.01 0.11 -2.54
N ASP A 272 -9.11 -0.39 -1.30
CA ASP A 272 -9.20 0.42 -0.10
C ASP A 272 -7.84 1.07 0.25
N ASN A 273 -7.88 2.40 0.39
CA ASN A 273 -6.72 3.19 0.76
C ASN A 273 -6.35 3.01 2.23
N GLU A 274 -7.29 2.68 3.11
CA GLU A 274 -7.01 2.44 4.53
C GLU A 274 -6.22 1.15 4.70
N LEU A 275 -6.73 0.02 4.18
CA LEU A 275 -6.00 -1.25 4.19
C LEU A 275 -4.63 -1.12 3.48
N LYS A 276 -4.55 -0.42 2.35
CA LYS A 276 -3.25 -0.16 1.70
C LYS A 276 -2.30 0.60 2.63
N ARG A 277 -2.77 1.60 3.39
CA ARG A 277 -1.91 2.44 4.24
C ARG A 277 -1.31 1.66 5.41
N THR A 278 -2.04 0.68 5.92
CA THR A 278 -1.59 -0.16 7.04
C THR A 278 -0.75 -1.33 6.54
N LEU A 279 -1.13 -1.97 5.42
CA LEU A 279 -0.45 -3.16 4.89
C LEU A 279 0.76 -2.85 3.99
N GLU A 280 0.67 -1.80 3.17
CA GLU A 280 1.65 -1.44 2.14
C GLU A 280 1.98 0.08 2.14
N PRO A 281 2.40 0.66 3.28
CA PRO A 281 2.46 2.12 3.46
C PRO A 281 3.31 2.85 2.42
N ARG A 282 4.39 2.22 1.95
CA ARG A 282 5.37 2.81 1.03
C ARG A 282 5.05 2.54 -0.46
N ALA A 283 4.06 1.70 -0.76
CA ALA A 283 3.68 1.38 -2.13
C ALA A 283 2.76 2.47 -2.72
N ALA A 284 2.63 2.51 -4.05
CA ALA A 284 1.73 3.44 -4.73
C ALA A 284 0.27 3.20 -4.31
N SER A 285 -0.58 4.23 -4.40
CA SER A 285 -2.02 4.06 -4.14
C SER A 285 -2.67 3.11 -5.15
N PRO A 286 -3.77 2.42 -4.81
CA PRO A 286 -4.45 1.53 -5.75
C PRO A 286 -4.84 2.25 -7.04
N GLN A 287 -5.32 3.50 -6.94
CA GLN A 287 -5.68 4.31 -8.10
C GLN A 287 -4.46 4.68 -8.96
N ALA A 288 -3.30 4.93 -8.35
CA ALA A 288 -2.07 5.18 -9.12
C ALA A 288 -1.59 3.92 -9.87
N ARG A 289 -1.75 2.73 -9.27
CA ARG A 289 -1.44 1.45 -9.91
C ARG A 289 -2.35 1.17 -11.10
N LEU A 290 -3.65 1.41 -10.96
CA LEU A 290 -4.62 1.27 -12.06
C LEU A 290 -4.35 2.26 -13.19
N ARG A 291 -3.99 3.51 -12.89
CA ARG A 291 -3.57 4.48 -13.92
C ARG A 291 -2.30 4.05 -14.66
N ALA A 292 -1.33 3.47 -13.94
CA ALA A 292 -0.13 2.94 -14.58
C ALA A 292 -0.45 1.76 -15.50
N LEU A 293 -1.36 0.86 -15.07
CA LEU A 293 -1.86 -0.23 -15.90
C LEU A 293 -2.51 0.32 -17.19
N ALA A 294 -3.39 1.32 -17.06
CA ALA A 294 -4.05 1.96 -18.20
C ALA A 294 -3.05 2.61 -19.17
N ALA A 295 -2.05 3.33 -18.66
CA ALA A 295 -1.03 3.96 -19.49
C ALA A 295 -0.15 2.94 -20.23
N LEU A 296 0.22 1.83 -19.58
CA LEU A 296 0.93 0.73 -20.23
C LEU A 296 0.10 0.06 -21.32
N SER A 297 -1.19 -0.21 -21.03
CA SER A 297 -2.10 -0.82 -22.01
C SER A 297 -2.35 0.09 -23.22
N ALA A 298 -2.47 1.40 -23.00
CA ALA A 298 -2.60 2.40 -24.06
C ALA A 298 -1.35 2.48 -24.97
N ALA A 299 -0.17 2.14 -24.44
CA ALA A 299 1.07 2.00 -25.21
C ALA A 299 1.26 0.60 -25.80
N GLU A 300 0.19 -0.21 -25.85
CA GLU A 300 0.15 -1.56 -26.38
C GLU A 300 1.04 -2.58 -25.65
N VAL A 301 1.53 -2.26 -24.44
CA VAL A 301 2.30 -3.20 -23.61
C VAL A 301 1.35 -4.26 -23.04
N PRO A 302 1.59 -5.57 -23.24
CA PRO A 302 0.80 -6.64 -22.63
C PRO A 302 0.83 -6.54 -21.11
N THR A 303 -0.26 -6.07 -20.53
CA THR A 303 -0.37 -5.85 -19.08
C THR A 303 -1.32 -6.81 -18.40
N GLY A 304 -1.07 -7.03 -17.11
CA GLY A 304 -1.98 -7.78 -16.26
C GLY A 304 -1.95 -7.34 -14.81
N VAL A 305 -2.85 -7.93 -14.02
CA VAL A 305 -2.98 -7.64 -12.59
C VAL A 305 -2.64 -8.86 -11.75
N LEU A 306 -1.96 -8.65 -10.64
CA LEU A 306 -1.77 -9.65 -9.59
C LEU A 306 -2.54 -9.22 -8.35
N VAL A 307 -3.59 -9.97 -7.99
CA VAL A 307 -4.25 -9.82 -6.69
C VAL A 307 -3.37 -10.49 -5.64
N ALA A 308 -2.41 -9.76 -5.09
CA ALA A 308 -1.32 -10.35 -4.31
C ALA A 308 -0.79 -9.40 -3.21
N PRO A 309 -0.89 -9.78 -1.92
CA PRO A 309 -1.49 -11.02 -1.41
C PRO A 309 -3.02 -10.99 -1.32
N VAL A 310 -3.66 -12.15 -1.51
CA VAL A 310 -5.03 -12.42 -1.04
C VAL A 310 -4.96 -12.87 0.42
N ILE A 311 -5.69 -12.18 1.28
CA ILE A 311 -5.81 -12.40 2.72
C ILE A 311 -7.28 -12.75 2.99
N PRO A 312 -7.57 -13.98 3.42
CA PRO A 312 -8.94 -14.43 3.65
C PRO A 312 -9.62 -13.60 4.75
N ALA A 313 -10.91 -13.31 4.58
CA ALA A 313 -11.71 -12.48 5.49
C ALA A 313 -11.22 -11.04 5.69
N LEU A 314 -10.25 -10.59 4.88
CA LEU A 314 -9.71 -9.23 4.93
C LEU A 314 -9.86 -8.51 3.58
N ASN A 315 -9.21 -8.98 2.51
CA ASN A 315 -9.31 -8.36 1.17
C ASN A 315 -9.80 -9.32 0.08
N ASP A 316 -10.06 -10.59 0.42
CA ASP A 316 -10.50 -11.58 -0.56
C ASP A 316 -11.86 -11.23 -1.19
N HIS A 317 -12.70 -10.48 -0.47
CA HIS A 317 -13.96 -9.93 -0.97
C HIS A 317 -13.77 -8.89 -2.09
N GLU A 318 -12.58 -8.27 -2.21
CA GLU A 318 -12.29 -7.27 -3.24
C GLU A 318 -11.83 -7.87 -4.56
N MET A 319 -11.60 -9.19 -4.62
CA MET A 319 -10.99 -9.85 -5.78
C MET A 319 -11.68 -9.50 -7.10
N GLU A 320 -13.00 -9.68 -7.18
CA GLU A 320 -13.77 -9.40 -8.38
C GLU A 320 -13.75 -7.91 -8.76
N ALA A 321 -13.79 -7.02 -7.77
CA ALA A 321 -13.73 -5.57 -8.00
C ALA A 321 -12.35 -5.14 -8.53
N ILE A 322 -11.26 -5.72 -8.00
CA ILE A 322 -9.90 -5.49 -8.49
C ILE A 322 -9.78 -5.99 -9.93
N LEU A 323 -10.24 -7.22 -10.21
CA LEU A 323 -10.21 -7.78 -11.57
C LEU A 323 -11.02 -6.94 -12.55
N GLN A 324 -12.21 -6.49 -12.12
CA GLN A 324 -13.05 -5.62 -12.93
C GLN A 324 -12.33 -4.29 -13.22
N ALA A 325 -11.80 -3.62 -12.21
CA ALA A 325 -11.07 -2.36 -12.39
C ALA A 325 -9.83 -2.53 -13.30
N ALA A 326 -9.11 -3.63 -13.15
CA ALA A 326 -7.95 -3.93 -13.99
C ALA A 326 -8.35 -4.21 -15.45
N ALA A 327 -9.43 -4.97 -15.69
CA ALA A 327 -9.96 -5.21 -17.03
C ALA A 327 -10.39 -3.90 -17.71
N HIS A 328 -11.06 -2.99 -16.99
CA HIS A 328 -11.40 -1.66 -17.52
C HIS A 328 -10.16 -0.80 -17.83
N ALA A 329 -9.07 -0.98 -17.09
CA ALA A 329 -7.79 -0.36 -17.38
C ALA A 329 -7.01 -1.06 -18.50
N GLY A 330 -7.56 -2.10 -19.13
CA GLY A 330 -6.96 -2.78 -20.29
C GLY A 330 -6.01 -3.92 -19.95
N ALA A 331 -6.15 -4.53 -18.77
CA ALA A 331 -5.43 -5.76 -18.43
C ALA A 331 -5.85 -6.91 -19.36
N ARG A 332 -4.87 -7.68 -19.86
CA ARG A 332 -5.08 -8.87 -20.71
C ARG A 332 -5.05 -10.16 -19.90
N TRP A 333 -4.29 -10.17 -18.80
CA TRP A 333 -4.15 -11.33 -17.94
C TRP A 333 -4.28 -10.96 -16.46
N ALA A 334 -4.57 -11.96 -15.64
CA ALA A 334 -4.64 -11.81 -14.20
C ALA A 334 -4.09 -13.05 -13.50
N GLY A 335 -3.56 -12.84 -12.29
CA GLY A 335 -3.21 -13.88 -11.34
C GLY A 335 -3.56 -13.47 -9.91
N TYR A 336 -3.52 -14.43 -9.00
CA TYR A 336 -3.60 -14.14 -7.56
C TYR A 336 -2.59 -14.98 -6.80
N VAL A 337 -2.17 -14.48 -5.63
CA VAL A 337 -1.28 -15.20 -4.72
C VAL A 337 -1.86 -15.11 -3.32
N LEU A 338 -2.16 -16.25 -2.71
CA LEU A 338 -2.56 -16.32 -1.31
C LEU A 338 -1.40 -15.85 -0.41
N LEU A 339 -1.71 -15.12 0.67
CA LEU A 339 -0.72 -14.63 1.63
C LEU A 339 0.23 -15.74 2.09
N ARG A 340 1.53 -15.45 2.04
CA ARG A 340 2.62 -16.34 2.45
C ARG A 340 3.22 -15.85 3.76
N LEU A 341 3.39 -16.75 4.73
CA LEU A 341 3.91 -16.46 6.06
C LEU A 341 5.15 -17.31 6.39
N PRO A 342 6.25 -17.24 5.61
CA PRO A 342 7.47 -17.97 5.94
C PRO A 342 8.17 -17.36 7.17
N TYR A 343 8.80 -18.20 8.00
CA TYR A 343 9.68 -17.79 9.09
C TYR A 343 9.06 -16.67 9.98
N GLU A 344 9.76 -15.56 10.21
CA GLU A 344 9.38 -14.45 11.09
C GLU A 344 8.17 -13.64 10.57
N ILE A 345 7.77 -13.84 9.30
CA ILE A 345 6.62 -13.14 8.70
C ILE A 345 5.32 -13.51 9.40
N LYS A 346 5.19 -14.74 9.91
CA LYS A 346 3.98 -15.17 10.60
C LYS A 346 3.74 -14.35 11.88
N ASP A 347 4.80 -14.04 12.61
CA ASP A 347 4.73 -13.31 13.87
C ASP A 347 4.42 -11.84 13.58
N LEU A 348 5.16 -11.23 12.65
CA LEU A 348 4.91 -9.85 12.17
C LEU A 348 3.48 -9.66 11.64
N PHE A 349 2.95 -10.64 10.90
CA PHE A 349 1.59 -10.56 10.37
C PHE A 349 0.54 -10.71 11.48
N THR A 350 0.78 -11.62 12.43
CA THR A 350 -0.13 -11.85 13.56
C THR A 350 -0.20 -10.62 14.46
N GLU A 351 0.95 -10.00 14.76
CA GLU A 351 1.02 -8.73 15.49
C GLU A 351 0.30 -7.61 14.74
N TRP A 352 0.56 -7.47 13.44
CA TRP A 352 -0.10 -6.48 12.60
C TRP A 352 -1.62 -6.66 12.57
N LEU A 353 -2.11 -7.90 12.47
CA LEU A 353 -3.53 -8.22 12.53
C LEU A 353 -4.13 -7.89 13.90
N ALA A 354 -3.44 -8.21 14.99
CA ALA A 354 -3.91 -7.91 16.34
C ALA A 354 -4.01 -6.40 16.58
N GLU A 355 -3.09 -5.62 16.02
CA GLU A 355 -3.08 -4.16 16.13
C GLU A 355 -4.18 -3.52 15.27
N HIS A 356 -4.32 -3.92 14.00
CA HIS A 356 -5.17 -3.22 13.03
C HIS A 356 -6.56 -3.83 12.84
N TYR A 357 -6.71 -5.13 13.11
CA TYR A 357 -7.95 -5.90 12.90
C TYR A 357 -8.19 -6.93 14.02
N PRO A 358 -8.21 -6.53 15.31
CA PRO A 358 -8.25 -7.45 16.45
C PRO A 358 -9.43 -8.41 16.42
N GLU A 359 -10.61 -7.93 16.02
CA GLU A 359 -11.84 -8.74 15.94
C GLU A 359 -11.78 -9.82 14.84
N ARG A 360 -10.93 -9.64 13.83
CA ARG A 360 -10.78 -10.57 12.70
C ARG A 360 -9.53 -11.43 12.80
N ALA A 361 -8.55 -11.06 13.63
CA ALA A 361 -7.23 -11.68 13.68
C ALA A 361 -7.29 -13.21 13.82
N ALA A 362 -8.03 -13.71 14.81
CA ALA A 362 -8.18 -15.16 15.04
C ALA A 362 -8.86 -15.88 13.87
N HIS A 363 -9.87 -15.25 13.25
CA HIS A 363 -10.59 -15.82 12.12
C HIS A 363 -9.72 -15.89 10.86
N VAL A 364 -8.98 -14.81 10.55
CA VAL A 364 -8.06 -14.75 9.42
C VAL A 364 -6.99 -15.83 9.55
N MET A 365 -6.36 -15.95 10.74
CA MET A 365 -5.33 -16.97 10.98
C MET A 365 -5.90 -18.39 10.90
N SER A 366 -7.11 -18.62 11.43
CA SER A 366 -7.80 -19.91 11.31
C SER A 366 -8.02 -20.32 9.85
N LEU A 367 -8.47 -19.40 8.99
CA LEU A 367 -8.64 -19.66 7.56
C LEU A 367 -7.31 -19.92 6.85
N ILE A 368 -6.25 -19.18 7.19
CA ILE A 368 -4.90 -19.42 6.65
C ILE A 368 -4.43 -20.84 7.00
N CYS A 369 -4.57 -21.25 8.27
CA CYS A 369 -4.21 -22.59 8.72
C CYS A 369 -5.03 -23.68 8.03
N ALA A 370 -6.35 -23.48 7.93
CA ALA A 370 -7.24 -24.41 7.24
C ALA A 370 -6.84 -24.62 5.77
N MET A 371 -6.46 -23.53 5.08
CA MET A 371 -5.99 -23.59 3.70
C MET A 371 -4.60 -24.20 3.52
N ARG A 372 -3.94 -24.60 4.61
CA ARG A 372 -2.56 -25.10 4.64
C ARG A 372 -2.43 -26.40 5.43
N GLY A 373 -3.53 -27.12 5.60
CA GLY A 373 -3.52 -28.42 6.28
C GLY A 373 -3.22 -28.33 7.77
N GLY A 374 -3.70 -27.27 8.43
CA GLY A 374 -3.52 -27.03 9.87
C GLY A 374 -2.24 -26.29 10.23
N ARG A 375 -1.42 -25.88 9.25
CA ARG A 375 -0.17 -25.14 9.46
C ARG A 375 -0.30 -23.69 9.02
N GLU A 376 0.44 -22.78 9.62
CA GLU A 376 0.44 -21.37 9.20
C GLU A 376 1.14 -21.16 7.84
N TYR A 377 2.04 -22.06 7.45
CA TYR A 377 2.75 -22.00 6.18
C TYR A 377 3.00 -23.40 5.56
N ASP A 378 2.95 -23.44 4.23
CA ASP A 378 3.27 -24.60 3.38
C ASP A 378 4.34 -24.10 2.39
N PRO A 379 5.58 -24.61 2.47
CA PRO A 379 6.68 -24.14 1.62
C PRO A 379 6.65 -24.75 0.21
N ARG A 380 5.88 -25.81 -0.04
CA ARG A 380 5.89 -26.56 -1.30
C ARG A 380 5.49 -25.65 -2.46
N PHE A 381 6.29 -25.72 -3.53
CA PHE A 381 6.01 -24.97 -4.75
C PHE A 381 4.65 -25.39 -5.35
N GLY A 382 3.95 -24.45 -6.00
CA GLY A 382 2.59 -24.66 -6.51
C GLY A 382 1.49 -24.61 -5.43
N HIS A 383 1.73 -25.18 -4.24
CA HIS A 383 0.80 -25.12 -3.12
C HIS A 383 0.87 -23.79 -2.37
N ARG A 384 2.08 -23.27 -2.15
CA ARG A 384 2.33 -22.05 -1.35
C ARG A 384 1.60 -20.79 -1.84
N MET A 385 1.25 -20.72 -3.13
CA MET A 385 0.53 -19.60 -3.75
C MET A 385 -1.00 -19.77 -3.79
N ARG A 386 -1.51 -21.01 -3.72
CA ARG A 386 -2.94 -21.30 -3.97
C ARG A 386 -3.69 -21.74 -2.72
N GLY A 387 -3.01 -22.43 -1.80
CA GLY A 387 -3.66 -23.12 -0.68
C GLY A 387 -4.39 -24.39 -1.12
N ASN A 388 -4.95 -25.11 -0.15
CA ASN A 388 -5.72 -26.34 -0.31
C ASN A 388 -7.05 -26.25 0.45
N GLY A 389 -7.95 -27.21 0.23
CA GLY A 389 -9.22 -27.29 0.96
C GLY A 389 -10.35 -26.40 0.41
N PRO A 390 -11.54 -26.44 1.05
CA PRO A 390 -12.76 -25.85 0.49
C PRO A 390 -12.68 -24.35 0.24
N TYR A 391 -12.06 -23.60 1.15
CA TYR A 391 -11.96 -22.13 1.03
C TYR A 391 -11.00 -21.72 -0.09
N ALA A 392 -9.86 -22.39 -0.24
CA ALA A 392 -8.94 -22.16 -1.36
C ALA A 392 -9.59 -22.52 -2.71
N LEU A 393 -10.38 -23.59 -2.75
CA LEU A 393 -11.16 -23.98 -3.93
C LEU A 393 -12.21 -22.92 -4.29
N LEU A 394 -12.92 -22.39 -3.29
CA LEU A 394 -13.87 -21.29 -3.47
C LEU A 394 -13.19 -20.05 -4.06
N LEU A 395 -12.05 -19.63 -3.49
CA LEU A 395 -11.27 -18.50 -4.01
C LEU A 395 -10.82 -18.73 -5.46
N GLY A 396 -10.28 -19.92 -5.76
CA GLY A 396 -9.87 -20.27 -7.12
C GLY A 396 -11.04 -20.30 -8.10
N ASN A 397 -12.23 -20.72 -7.67
CA ASN A 397 -13.44 -20.72 -8.47
C ASN A 397 -13.95 -19.31 -8.75
N ARG A 398 -14.03 -18.46 -7.72
CA ARG A 398 -14.36 -17.03 -7.84
C ARG A 398 -13.45 -16.34 -8.83
N PHE A 399 -12.13 -16.49 -8.67
CA PHE A 399 -11.13 -15.94 -9.56
C PHE A 399 -11.34 -16.38 -11.02
N ARG A 400 -11.51 -17.68 -11.27
CA ARG A 400 -11.66 -18.24 -12.62
C ARG A 400 -12.95 -17.76 -13.30
N ILE A 401 -14.06 -17.74 -12.57
CA ILE A 401 -15.35 -17.25 -13.08
C ILE A 401 -15.24 -15.77 -13.43
N ALA A 402 -14.66 -14.97 -12.55
CA ALA A 402 -14.44 -13.54 -12.79
C ALA A 402 -13.56 -13.29 -14.01
N CYS A 403 -12.44 -14.02 -14.15
CA CYS A 403 -11.55 -13.90 -15.31
C CYS A 403 -12.29 -14.23 -16.62
N ARG A 404 -13.05 -15.33 -16.67
CA ARG A 404 -13.84 -15.70 -17.85
C ARG A 404 -14.86 -14.62 -18.21
N ARG A 405 -15.58 -14.10 -17.23
CA ARG A 405 -16.58 -13.03 -17.43
C ARG A 405 -15.96 -11.74 -17.95
N LEU A 406 -14.75 -11.41 -17.50
CA LEU A 406 -14.03 -10.19 -17.84
C LEU A 406 -13.09 -10.35 -19.05
N ASN A 407 -13.11 -11.51 -19.71
CA ASN A 407 -12.21 -11.87 -20.82
C ASN A 407 -10.71 -11.75 -20.46
N LEU A 408 -10.37 -11.89 -19.17
CA LEU A 408 -8.99 -11.96 -18.70
C LEU A 408 -8.47 -13.38 -18.89
N ASN A 409 -7.21 -13.53 -19.31
CA ASN A 409 -6.59 -14.82 -19.61
C ASN A 409 -7.25 -15.58 -20.78
N ALA A 410 -7.96 -14.88 -21.66
CA ALA A 410 -8.68 -15.49 -22.80
C ALA A 410 -7.72 -16.03 -23.87
N ALA A 411 -6.69 -15.27 -24.21
CA ALA A 411 -5.50 -15.83 -24.84
C ALA A 411 -4.71 -16.57 -23.76
N ALA A 412 -4.28 -17.81 -24.04
CA ALA A 412 -3.19 -18.39 -23.27
C ALA A 412 -2.07 -17.34 -23.24
N ARG A 413 -1.52 -17.03 -22.06
CA ARG A 413 -0.53 -15.96 -21.89
C ARG A 413 0.52 -16.11 -23.00
N ASP A 414 0.48 -15.21 -23.99
CA ASP A 414 1.30 -15.37 -25.19
C ASP A 414 2.74 -15.57 -24.73
N PRO A 415 3.37 -16.71 -25.06
CA PRO A 415 4.72 -16.97 -24.62
C PRO A 415 5.60 -15.85 -25.17
N LEU A 416 6.37 -15.22 -24.29
CA LEU A 416 7.28 -14.16 -24.72
C LEU A 416 8.27 -14.74 -25.74
N ASN A 417 8.55 -13.95 -26.77
CA ASN A 417 9.28 -14.41 -27.94
C ASN A 417 10.78 -14.60 -27.62
N THR A 418 11.23 -15.85 -27.51
CA THR A 418 12.65 -16.17 -27.30
C THR A 418 13.45 -16.26 -28.60
N ALA A 419 12.78 -16.37 -29.76
CA ALA A 419 13.42 -16.60 -31.05
C ALA A 419 14.16 -15.36 -31.59
N LEU A 420 13.85 -14.17 -31.08
CA LEU A 420 14.49 -12.92 -31.51
C LEU A 420 15.80 -12.62 -30.77
N PHE A 421 16.16 -13.43 -29.77
CA PHE A 421 17.35 -13.21 -28.96
C PHE A 421 18.61 -13.06 -29.82
N ARG A 422 19.39 -12.03 -29.52
CA ARG A 422 20.69 -11.75 -30.11
C ARG A 422 21.70 -11.63 -28.98
N PRO A 423 22.69 -12.53 -28.86
CA PRO A 423 23.70 -12.41 -27.82
C PRO A 423 24.44 -11.08 -27.97
N PRO A 424 24.70 -10.34 -26.88
CA PRO A 424 25.52 -9.14 -26.93
C PRO A 424 26.88 -9.44 -27.56
N ALA A 425 27.35 -8.53 -28.40
CA ALA A 425 28.62 -8.70 -29.07
C ALA A 425 29.77 -8.66 -28.02
N PRO A 426 30.78 -9.53 -28.11
CA PRO A 426 31.92 -9.49 -27.18
C PRO A 426 32.59 -8.12 -27.21
N PRO A 427 33.11 -7.60 -26.08
CA PRO A 427 33.92 -6.40 -26.08
C PRO A 427 35.07 -6.52 -27.11
N GLY A 428 35.09 -5.64 -28.12
CA GLY A 428 36.11 -5.65 -29.19
C GLY A 428 35.67 -6.28 -30.53
N SER A 429 34.41 -6.68 -30.68
CA SER A 429 33.88 -7.17 -31.95
C SER A 429 33.55 -6.02 -32.93
N GLN A 430 33.97 -6.17 -34.18
CA GLN A 430 33.78 -5.21 -35.25
C GLN A 430 32.29 -5.13 -35.61
N LEU A 431 31.71 -3.92 -35.63
CA LEU A 431 30.33 -3.68 -36.03
C LEU A 431 30.09 -4.28 -37.43
N ARG A 432 29.22 -5.29 -37.54
CA ARG A 432 28.73 -5.76 -38.83
C ARG A 432 27.76 -4.70 -39.36
N LEU A 433 28.14 -4.01 -40.43
CA LEU A 433 27.23 -3.21 -41.24
C LEU A 433 26.16 -4.15 -41.79
N GLU A 434 24.90 -3.98 -41.35
CA GLU A 434 23.75 -4.61 -41.99
C GLU A 434 23.60 -3.96 -43.37
N LEU A 435 23.78 -4.75 -44.44
CA LEU A 435 23.55 -4.36 -45.85
C LEU A 435 22.08 -4.50 -46.21
#